data_AF-A0A0C2GUB7-F1
#
_entry.id   AF-A0A0C2GUB7-F1
#
_cell.length_a   1.000
_cell.length_b   1.000
_cell.length_c   1.000
_cell.angle_alpha   90.00
_cell.angle_beta   90.00
_cell.angle_gamma   90.00
#
_symmetry.space_group_name_H-M   'P 1'
#
loop_
_entity.id
_entity.type
_entity.pdbx_description
1 polymer ?
#
loop_
_entity_poly.entity_id
_entity_poly.type
_entity_poly.pdbx_seq_one_letter_code
_entity_poly.pdbx_strand_id
1 'polypeptide(L)'
;MFELLLSMQETHSAILTRLSTLEDRVINLNEQVPLSNAALYSTLVKFQSDAKIISFKSCGITWVGIGEQINDAATHAFDKEALKEIIETSADDELIRELSAGQIDIHRHPKIRSSAKSTRPRIIKIYLRNQDLRDRLLRHMRSGRQSLTKQFVHSYARKDYTREELEYDRSLRRKAGLLNQQEGMLKYVVRDFSIHELRYPRQLPQHAPFGGLSHPHPRLNMVRN
;
A
#
# COMPACT_ATOMS: atom_id res chain seq x y z
N MET A 1 -14.09 -66.30 44.48
CA MET A 1 -15.10 -66.21 43.38
C MET A 1 -15.92 -64.92 43.49
N PHE A 2 -16.42 -64.56 44.68
CA PHE A 2 -17.17 -63.32 44.92
C PHE A 2 -16.36 -62.03 44.71
N GLU A 3 -15.12 -61.98 45.21
CA GLU A 3 -14.17 -60.86 45.03
C GLU A 3 -13.91 -60.51 43.55
N LEU A 4 -13.72 -61.52 42.69
CA LEU A 4 -13.50 -61.34 41.25
C LEU A 4 -14.72 -60.73 40.55
N LEU A 5 -15.92 -61.11 41.01
CA LEU A 5 -17.18 -60.65 40.46
C LEU A 5 -17.43 -59.18 40.84
N LEU A 6 -17.07 -58.81 42.07
CA LEU A 6 -17.09 -57.42 42.54
C LEU A 6 -16.11 -56.55 41.75
N SER A 7 -14.86 -56.99 41.57
CA SER A 7 -13.86 -56.23 40.81
C SER A 7 -14.27 -56.05 39.34
N MET A 8 -14.89 -57.07 38.73
CA MET A 8 -15.43 -56.95 37.37
C MET A 8 -16.56 -55.92 37.31
N GLN A 9 -17.47 -55.93 38.28
CA GLN A 9 -18.58 -54.99 38.34
C GLN A 9 -18.08 -53.55 38.49
N GLU A 10 -17.11 -53.30 39.37
CA GLU A 10 -16.47 -51.98 39.52
C GLU A 10 -15.79 -51.52 38.23
N THR A 11 -15.09 -52.42 37.56
CA THR A 11 -14.41 -52.12 36.29
C THR A 11 -15.43 -51.76 35.19
N HIS A 12 -16.52 -52.52 35.08
CA HIS A 12 -17.59 -52.24 34.13
C HIS A 12 -18.29 -50.91 34.44
N SER A 13 -18.58 -50.61 35.71
CA SER A 13 -19.14 -49.33 36.10
C SER A 13 -18.20 -48.17 35.73
N ALA A 14 -16.90 -48.29 36.00
CA ALA A 14 -15.92 -47.27 35.63
C ALA A 14 -15.81 -47.06 34.10
N ILE A 15 -15.90 -48.13 33.32
CA ILE A 15 -15.91 -48.07 31.85
C ILE A 15 -17.17 -47.34 31.36
N LEU A 16 -18.34 -47.69 31.88
CA LEU A 16 -19.60 -47.07 31.48
C LEU A 16 -19.64 -45.57 31.84
N THR A 17 -19.11 -45.17 33.00
CA THR A 17 -19.01 -43.75 33.37
C THR A 17 -18.06 -42.99 32.44
N ARG A 18 -16.96 -43.62 32.02
CA ARG A 18 -16.04 -43.03 31.03
C ARG A 18 -16.66 -42.91 29.65
N LEU A 19 -17.45 -43.89 29.23
CA LEU A 19 -18.16 -43.84 27.95
C LEU A 19 -19.23 -42.75 27.96
N SER A 20 -20.05 -42.66 29.01
CA SER A 20 -21.06 -41.60 29.16
C SER A 20 -20.43 -40.21 29.17
N THR A 21 -19.32 -40.00 29.89
CA THR A 21 -18.61 -38.70 29.88
C THR A 21 -17.97 -38.38 28.53
N LEU A 22 -17.56 -39.39 27.75
CA LEU A 22 -17.08 -39.19 26.38
C LEU A 22 -18.22 -38.86 25.43
N GLU A 23 -19.37 -39.53 25.54
CA GLU A 23 -20.57 -39.24 24.77
C GLU A 23 -21.07 -37.82 25.04
N ASP A 24 -21.17 -37.41 26.31
CA ASP A 24 -21.54 -36.04 26.68
C ASP A 24 -20.56 -35.02 26.09
N ARG A 25 -19.25 -35.31 26.08
CA ARG A 25 -18.24 -34.44 25.46
C ARG A 25 -18.38 -34.36 23.95
N VAL A 26 -18.66 -35.48 23.27
CA VAL A 26 -18.87 -35.52 21.82
C VAL A 26 -20.14 -34.77 21.43
N ILE A 27 -21.24 -34.96 22.18
CA ILE A 27 -22.49 -34.23 22.00
C ILE A 27 -22.24 -32.74 22.21
N ASN A 28 -21.57 -32.33 23.29
CA ASN A 28 -21.23 -30.93 23.53
C ASN A 28 -20.31 -30.33 22.46
N LEU A 29 -19.39 -31.11 21.88
CA LEU A 29 -18.55 -30.67 20.75
C LEU A 29 -19.37 -30.50 19.46
N ASN A 30 -20.42 -31.30 19.29
CA ASN A 30 -21.33 -31.22 18.15
C ASN A 30 -22.44 -30.16 18.34
N GLU A 31 -22.75 -29.81 19.60
CA GLU A 31 -23.66 -28.74 20.02
C GLU A 31 -22.97 -27.38 20.17
N GLN A 32 -21.63 -27.33 20.23
CA GLN A 32 -20.92 -26.09 19.96
C GLN A 32 -21.26 -25.67 18.54
N VAL A 33 -22.17 -24.70 18.46
CA VAL A 33 -22.66 -24.04 17.25
C VAL A 33 -21.54 -24.00 16.24
N PRO A 34 -21.65 -24.66 15.07
CA PRO A 34 -20.65 -24.47 14.05
C PRO A 34 -20.65 -22.97 13.81
N LEU A 35 -19.51 -22.27 13.98
CA LEU A 35 -19.31 -21.02 13.27
C LEU A 35 -19.84 -21.30 11.87
N SER A 36 -20.98 -20.68 11.51
CA SER A 36 -21.84 -21.24 10.47
C SER A 36 -20.96 -21.60 9.28
N ASN A 37 -21.13 -22.76 8.66
CA ASN A 37 -20.25 -23.16 7.54
C ASN A 37 -20.09 -22.00 6.52
N ALA A 38 -21.10 -21.13 6.42
CA ALA A 38 -21.07 -19.86 5.72
C ALA A 38 -20.06 -18.82 6.27
N ALA A 39 -19.96 -18.58 7.59
CA ALA A 39 -18.95 -17.71 8.20
C ALA A 39 -17.52 -18.23 8.00
N LEU A 40 -17.28 -19.54 8.14
CA LEU A 40 -15.97 -20.14 7.85
C LEU A 40 -15.63 -20.02 6.35
N TYR A 41 -16.57 -20.38 5.48
CA TYR A 41 -16.41 -20.22 4.04
C TYR A 41 -16.16 -18.76 3.63
N SER A 42 -16.94 -17.82 4.16
CA SER A 42 -16.77 -16.38 3.92
C SER A 42 -15.38 -15.89 4.35
N THR A 43 -14.88 -16.37 5.51
CA THR A 43 -13.54 -16.05 6.00
C THR A 43 -12.46 -16.60 5.06
N LEU A 44 -12.60 -17.83 4.58
CA LEU A 44 -11.66 -18.43 3.63
C LEU A 44 -11.67 -17.72 2.27
N VAL A 45 -12.84 -17.39 1.74
CA VAL A 45 -12.99 -16.63 0.49
C VAL A 45 -12.32 -15.25 0.64
N LYS A 46 -12.56 -14.57 1.77
CA LYS A 46 -11.92 -13.29 2.06
C LYS A 46 -10.40 -13.42 2.16
N PHE A 47 -9.89 -14.43 2.87
CA PHE A 47 -8.46 -14.66 2.98
C PHE A 47 -7.82 -14.89 1.59
N GLN A 48 -8.45 -15.68 0.74
CA GLN A 48 -7.97 -15.91 -0.62
C GLN A 48 -8.03 -14.65 -1.49
N SER A 49 -9.08 -13.83 -1.37
CA SER A 49 -9.16 -12.56 -2.09
C SER A 49 -8.10 -11.58 -1.62
N ASP A 50 -7.90 -11.48 -0.30
CA ASP A 50 -6.92 -10.60 0.31
C ASP A 50 -5.50 -11.03 -0.08
N ALA A 51 -5.21 -12.34 -0.10
CA ALA A 51 -3.94 -12.88 -0.56
C ALA A 51 -3.63 -12.48 -2.02
N LYS A 52 -4.63 -12.53 -2.91
CA LYS A 52 -4.46 -12.08 -4.30
C LYS A 52 -4.20 -10.58 -4.39
N ILE A 53 -4.93 -9.78 -3.62
CA ILE A 53 -4.75 -8.32 -3.56
C ILE A 53 -3.35 -7.99 -3.03
N ILE A 54 -2.93 -8.62 -1.93
CA ILE A 54 -1.61 -8.44 -1.33
C ILE A 54 -0.53 -8.81 -2.34
N SER A 55 -0.65 -9.97 -2.99
CA SER A 55 0.30 -10.41 -4.02
C SER A 55 0.40 -9.39 -5.16
N PHE A 56 -0.73 -8.90 -5.67
CA PHE A 56 -0.73 -7.90 -6.75
C PHE A 56 -0.11 -6.56 -6.29
N LYS A 57 -0.48 -6.07 -5.11
CA LYS A 57 0.05 -4.83 -4.52
C LYS A 57 1.54 -4.93 -4.18
N SER A 58 2.02 -6.13 -3.84
CA SER A 58 3.44 -6.38 -3.55
C SER A 58 4.36 -6.07 -4.73
N CYS A 59 3.84 -6.10 -5.96
CA CYS A 59 4.57 -5.77 -7.18
C CYS A 59 4.37 -4.31 -7.63
N GLY A 60 3.60 -3.52 -6.88
CA GLY A 60 3.25 -2.14 -7.22
C GLY A 60 4.10 -1.08 -6.54
N ILE A 61 4.32 0.03 -7.24
CA ILE A 61 4.82 1.31 -6.76
C ILE A 61 3.73 2.36 -6.96
N THR A 62 3.55 3.22 -5.96
CA THR A 62 2.79 4.45 -6.09
C THR A 62 3.74 5.64 -6.11
N TRP A 63 3.70 6.41 -7.18
CA TRP A 63 4.48 7.63 -7.34
C TRP A 63 3.57 8.85 -7.23
N VAL A 64 3.85 9.69 -6.24
CA VAL A 64 2.98 10.79 -5.81
C VAL A 64 3.62 12.12 -6.18
N GLY A 65 2.82 13.10 -6.58
CA GLY A 65 3.24 14.51 -6.67
C GLY A 65 3.92 14.91 -7.98
N ILE A 66 3.92 14.03 -8.99
CA ILE A 66 4.32 14.38 -10.36
C ILE A 66 3.19 15.15 -11.03
N GLY A 67 3.50 16.31 -11.59
CA GLY A 67 2.53 17.16 -12.29
C GLY A 67 1.90 16.46 -13.49
N GLU A 68 0.66 16.84 -13.81
CA GLU A 68 0.03 16.47 -15.08
C GLU A 68 0.36 17.53 -16.14
N GLN A 69 0.36 17.12 -17.39
CA GLN A 69 0.66 17.96 -18.54
C GLN A 69 -0.62 18.61 -19.09
N ILE A 70 -0.49 19.34 -20.20
CA ILE A 70 -1.60 20.09 -20.82
C ILE A 70 -2.83 19.23 -21.15
N ASN A 71 -2.62 17.93 -21.41
CA ASN A 71 -3.68 16.96 -21.65
C ASN A 71 -3.26 15.55 -21.19
N ASP A 72 -4.19 14.60 -21.22
CA ASP A 72 -3.96 13.22 -20.78
C ASP A 72 -2.90 12.50 -21.64
N ALA A 73 -2.91 12.68 -22.96
CA ALA A 73 -1.93 12.05 -23.84
C ALA A 73 -0.49 12.52 -23.55
N ALA A 74 -0.28 13.83 -23.40
CA ALA A 74 0.99 14.41 -23.00
C ALA A 74 1.40 13.96 -21.59
N THR A 75 0.44 13.81 -20.67
CA THR A 75 0.69 13.29 -19.33
C THR A 75 1.21 11.85 -19.39
N HIS A 76 0.54 10.98 -20.16
CA HIS A 76 0.97 9.60 -20.33
C HIS A 76 2.34 9.48 -21.02
N ALA A 77 2.61 10.30 -22.02
CA ALA A 77 3.93 10.35 -22.68
C ALA A 77 5.02 10.78 -21.70
N PHE A 78 4.78 11.85 -20.93
CA PHE A 78 5.70 12.32 -19.91
C PHE A 78 5.96 11.26 -18.82
N ASP A 79 4.91 10.61 -18.32
CA ASP A 79 5.04 9.59 -17.28
C ASP A 79 5.90 8.40 -17.73
N LYS A 80 5.71 7.96 -18.98
CA LYS A 80 6.51 6.90 -19.59
C LYS A 80 7.97 7.32 -19.74
N GLU A 81 8.23 8.53 -20.25
CA GLU A 81 9.60 9.02 -20.42
C GLU A 81 10.31 9.21 -19.08
N ALA A 82 9.60 9.75 -18.08
CA ALA A 82 10.14 9.91 -16.73
C ALA A 82 10.44 8.55 -16.07
N LEU A 83 9.60 7.53 -16.26
CA LEU A 83 9.89 6.18 -15.79
C LEU A 83 11.07 5.55 -16.53
N LYS A 84 11.15 5.76 -17.85
CA LYS A 84 12.27 5.29 -18.67
C LYS A 84 13.60 5.86 -18.19
N GLU A 85 13.70 7.17 -17.96
CA GLU A 85 14.90 7.82 -17.41
C GLU A 85 15.31 7.19 -16.06
N ILE A 86 14.34 6.94 -15.18
CA ILE A 86 14.61 6.31 -13.88
C ILE A 86 15.18 4.89 -14.06
N ILE A 87 14.63 4.10 -14.98
CA ILE A 87 15.09 2.73 -15.22
C ILE A 87 16.47 2.72 -15.85
N GLU A 88 16.71 3.55 -16.87
CA GLU A 88 18.01 3.63 -17.54
C GLU A 88 19.13 4.10 -16.58
N THR A 89 18.85 5.10 -15.74
CA THR A 89 19.79 5.59 -14.72
C THR A 89 20.01 4.61 -13.57
N SER A 90 19.17 3.59 -13.41
CA SER A 90 19.38 2.54 -12.40
C SER A 90 20.52 1.58 -12.78
N ALA A 91 20.89 1.54 -14.07
CA ALA A 91 21.86 0.59 -14.63
C ALA A 91 21.56 -0.88 -14.27
N ASP A 92 20.28 -1.22 -14.07
CA ASP A 92 19.82 -2.57 -13.79
C ASP A 92 19.35 -3.24 -15.09
N ASP A 93 20.17 -4.16 -15.60
CA ASP A 93 19.94 -4.84 -16.88
C ASP A 93 18.57 -5.54 -16.95
N GLU A 94 18.08 -6.04 -15.82
CA GLU A 94 16.79 -6.73 -15.79
C GLU A 94 15.62 -5.75 -15.86
N LEU A 95 15.69 -4.62 -15.15
CA LEU A 95 14.68 -3.56 -15.28
C LEU A 95 14.66 -2.96 -16.68
N ILE A 96 15.83 -2.74 -17.28
CA ILE A 96 15.96 -2.24 -18.66
C ILE A 96 15.33 -3.23 -19.65
N ARG A 97 15.59 -4.53 -19.48
CA ARG A 97 15.00 -5.58 -20.32
C ARG A 97 13.47 -5.61 -20.19
N GLU A 98 12.93 -5.58 -18.97
CA GLU A 98 11.48 -5.57 -18.72
C GLU A 98 10.80 -4.34 -19.35
N LEU A 99 11.46 -3.18 -19.28
CA LEU A 99 10.99 -1.96 -19.95
C LEU A 99 10.96 -2.14 -21.46
N SER A 100 12.05 -2.64 -22.07
CA SER A 100 12.13 -2.87 -23.52
C SER A 100 11.11 -3.90 -24.02
N ALA A 101 10.78 -4.90 -23.19
CA ALA A 101 9.79 -5.93 -23.48
C ALA A 101 8.35 -5.48 -23.23
N GLY A 102 8.13 -4.24 -22.77
CA GLY A 102 6.80 -3.69 -22.49
C GLY A 102 6.08 -4.36 -21.33
N GLN A 103 6.81 -4.97 -20.39
CA GLN A 103 6.23 -5.75 -19.28
C GLN A 103 5.94 -4.91 -18.03
N ILE A 104 6.23 -3.60 -18.06
CA ILE A 104 5.97 -2.68 -16.97
C ILE A 104 4.68 -1.89 -17.25
N ASP A 105 3.65 -2.10 -16.43
CA ASP A 105 2.42 -1.31 -16.50
C ASP A 105 2.60 0.02 -15.77
N ILE A 106 2.20 1.11 -16.41
CA ILE A 106 2.25 2.46 -15.84
C ILE A 106 0.96 3.21 -16.21
N HIS A 107 0.26 3.73 -15.19
CA HIS A 107 -0.94 4.53 -15.41
C HIS A 107 -1.26 5.49 -14.26
N ARG A 108 -2.01 6.55 -14.56
CA ARG A 108 -2.56 7.46 -13.55
C ARG A 108 -3.78 6.87 -12.87
N HIS A 109 -3.96 7.16 -11.58
CA HIS A 109 -5.10 6.70 -10.78
C HIS A 109 -5.81 7.86 -10.05
N PRO A 110 -7.15 7.97 -10.17
CA PRO A 110 -8.04 7.18 -11.04
C PRO A 110 -7.76 7.43 -12.53
N LYS A 111 -8.10 6.47 -13.41
CA LYS A 111 -7.84 6.58 -14.86
C LYS A 111 -8.50 7.82 -15.46
N ILE A 112 -9.73 8.09 -15.05
CA ILE A 112 -10.48 9.29 -15.45
C ILE A 112 -10.51 10.23 -14.25
N ARG A 113 -10.22 11.51 -14.50
CA ARG A 113 -10.30 12.55 -13.48
C ARG A 113 -11.77 12.77 -13.11
N SER A 114 -12.09 12.60 -11.82
CA SER A 114 -13.46 12.77 -11.31
C SER A 114 -13.90 14.23 -11.17
N SER A 115 -12.95 15.16 -11.03
CA SER A 115 -13.24 16.60 -10.90
C SER A 115 -12.20 17.43 -11.63
N ALA A 116 -12.63 18.19 -12.63
CA ALA A 116 -11.79 19.16 -13.34
C ALA A 116 -11.22 20.25 -12.41
N LYS A 117 -11.86 20.49 -11.25
CA LYS A 117 -11.46 21.50 -10.27
C LYS A 117 -10.36 21.04 -9.31
N SER A 118 -10.00 19.75 -9.30
CA SER A 118 -8.89 19.28 -8.46
C SER A 118 -7.56 19.80 -9.01
N THR A 119 -6.89 20.64 -8.22
CA THR A 119 -5.52 21.10 -8.51
C THR A 119 -4.46 20.05 -8.22
N ARG A 120 -4.80 19.02 -7.42
CA ARG A 120 -3.88 17.95 -7.07
C ARG A 120 -3.73 16.98 -8.26
N PRO A 121 -2.49 16.68 -8.70
CA PRO A 121 -2.27 15.68 -9.74
C PRO A 121 -2.64 14.28 -9.26
N ARG A 122 -3.14 13.45 -10.18
CA ARG A 122 -3.37 12.02 -9.93
C ARG A 122 -2.06 11.32 -9.62
N ILE A 123 -2.10 10.30 -8.77
CA ILE A 123 -0.94 9.45 -8.51
C ILE A 123 -0.65 8.58 -9.72
N ILE A 124 0.61 8.18 -9.90
CA ILE A 124 1.01 7.19 -10.90
C ILE A 124 1.13 5.83 -10.19
N LYS A 125 0.60 4.78 -10.81
CA LYS A 125 0.78 3.39 -10.42
C LYS A 125 1.74 2.75 -11.42
N ILE A 126 2.74 2.05 -10.90
CA ILE A 126 3.71 1.30 -11.69
C ILE A 126 3.68 -0.13 -11.18
N TYR A 127 3.44 -1.11 -12.04
CA TYR A 127 3.44 -2.53 -11.68
C TYR A 127 4.51 -3.26 -12.48
N LEU A 128 5.31 -4.04 -11.75
CA LEU A 128 6.35 -4.90 -12.31
C LEU A 128 5.91 -6.36 -12.18
N ARG A 129 6.63 -7.27 -12.84
CA ARG A 129 6.27 -8.70 -12.81
C ARG A 129 6.39 -9.36 -11.43
N ASN A 130 7.26 -8.86 -10.55
CA ASN A 130 7.53 -9.47 -9.25
C ASN A 130 7.97 -8.43 -8.20
N GLN A 131 7.95 -8.86 -6.94
CA GLN A 131 8.30 -8.01 -5.80
C GLN A 131 9.77 -7.58 -5.79
N ASP A 132 10.71 -8.44 -6.23
CA ASP A 132 12.14 -8.13 -6.21
C ASP A 132 12.47 -6.95 -7.13
N LEU A 133 11.99 -6.98 -8.37
CA LEU A 133 12.16 -5.88 -9.32
C LEU A 133 11.51 -4.60 -8.81
N ARG A 134 10.32 -4.73 -8.22
CA ARG A 134 9.64 -3.60 -7.56
C ARG A 134 10.54 -3.00 -6.49
N ASP A 135 11.08 -3.81 -5.59
CA ASP A 135 11.91 -3.33 -4.47
C ASP A 135 13.23 -2.71 -4.96
N ARG A 136 13.86 -3.26 -6.01
CA ARG A 136 15.04 -2.68 -6.66
C ARG A 136 14.75 -1.32 -7.30
N LEU A 137 13.71 -1.23 -8.12
CA LEU A 137 13.31 0.04 -8.75
C LEU A 137 12.91 1.08 -7.70
N LEU A 138 12.12 0.70 -6.70
CA LEU A 138 11.69 1.60 -5.63
C LEU A 138 12.87 2.15 -4.83
N ARG A 139 13.89 1.31 -4.55
CA ARG A 139 15.13 1.74 -3.89
C ARG A 139 15.84 2.82 -4.71
N HIS A 140 15.95 2.62 -6.02
CA HIS A 140 16.53 3.62 -6.92
C HIS A 140 15.69 4.91 -6.95
N MET A 141 14.37 4.83 -7.08
CA MET A 141 13.48 6.00 -7.04
C MET A 141 13.58 6.80 -5.72
N ARG A 142 13.99 6.16 -4.62
CA ARG A 142 14.20 6.81 -3.32
C ARG A 142 15.56 7.46 -3.17
N SER A 143 16.55 7.09 -4.00
CA SER A 143 17.93 7.62 -3.90
C SER A 143 18.02 9.08 -4.34
N GLY A 144 17.20 9.48 -5.31
CA GLY A 144 17.20 10.84 -5.85
C GLY A 144 16.16 11.06 -6.94
N ARG A 145 15.92 12.34 -7.26
CA ARG A 145 15.10 12.72 -8.42
C ARG A 145 15.98 12.79 -9.65
N GLN A 146 15.45 12.30 -10.77
CA GLN A 146 16.11 12.39 -12.07
C GLN A 146 15.82 13.73 -12.74
N SER A 147 16.42 13.99 -13.90
CA SER A 147 16.39 15.33 -14.52
C SER A 147 14.96 15.78 -14.85
N LEU A 148 14.12 14.87 -15.38
CA LEU A 148 12.73 15.16 -15.75
C LEU A 148 11.85 15.44 -14.53
N THR A 149 12.24 14.94 -13.37
CA THR A 149 11.42 14.98 -12.14
C THR A 149 11.96 15.93 -11.08
N LYS A 150 13.12 16.55 -11.35
CA LYS A 150 13.85 17.45 -10.44
C LYS A 150 13.00 18.60 -9.93
N GLN A 151 12.16 19.17 -10.79
CA GLN A 151 11.26 20.27 -10.43
C GLN A 151 10.14 19.88 -9.45
N PHE A 152 9.77 18.59 -9.39
CA PHE A 152 8.72 18.12 -8.49
C PHE A 152 9.29 17.81 -7.12
N VAL A 153 9.70 18.84 -6.38
CA VAL A 153 10.38 18.73 -5.07
C VAL A 153 9.54 18.04 -3.98
N HIS A 154 8.22 17.97 -4.15
CA HIS A 154 7.30 17.27 -3.26
C HIS A 154 6.96 15.85 -3.75
N SER A 155 7.50 15.43 -4.88
CA SER A 155 7.29 14.08 -5.39
C SER A 155 8.05 13.05 -4.57
N TYR A 156 7.44 11.88 -4.40
CA TYR A 156 8.04 10.72 -3.74
C TYR A 156 7.40 9.42 -4.21
N ALA A 157 8.15 8.33 -4.15
CA ALA A 157 7.68 6.99 -4.46
C ALA A 157 7.57 6.13 -3.20
N ARG A 158 6.57 5.25 -3.16
CA ARG A 158 6.36 4.26 -2.10
C ARG A 158 5.79 2.98 -2.68
N LYS A 159 5.75 1.90 -1.88
CA LYS A 159 5.01 0.70 -2.24
C LYS A 159 3.55 1.05 -2.50
N ASP A 160 2.94 0.34 -3.45
CA ASP A 160 1.49 0.38 -3.54
C ASP A 160 0.89 -0.36 -2.34
N TYR A 161 -0.02 0.31 -1.66
CA TYR A 161 -0.57 -0.16 -0.39
C TYR A 161 -1.95 -0.78 -0.63
N THR A 162 -2.31 -1.76 0.20
CA THR A 162 -3.70 -2.19 0.34
C THR A 162 -4.55 -1.07 0.95
N ARG A 163 -5.87 -1.28 1.03
CA ARG A 163 -6.76 -0.31 1.63
C ARG A 163 -6.46 -0.10 3.12
N GLU A 164 -6.25 -1.20 3.83
CA GLU A 164 -5.98 -1.26 5.27
C GLU A 164 -4.64 -0.57 5.57
N GLU A 165 -3.63 -0.84 4.77
CA GLU A 165 -2.34 -0.16 4.83
C GLU A 165 -2.46 1.35 4.56
N LEU A 166 -3.28 1.78 3.60
CA LEU A 166 -3.55 3.21 3.37
C LEU A 166 -4.25 3.86 4.55
N GLU A 167 -5.21 3.19 5.17
CA GLU A 167 -5.91 3.67 6.36
C GLU A 167 -4.94 3.86 7.54
N TYR A 168 -4.01 2.92 7.70
CA TYR A 168 -2.94 3.00 8.68
C TYR A 168 -1.94 4.14 8.38
N ASP A 169 -1.45 4.27 7.14
CA ASP A 169 -0.57 5.39 6.74
C ASP A 169 -1.26 6.75 6.96
N ARG A 170 -2.57 6.86 6.69
CA ARG A 170 -3.35 8.07 6.97
C ARG A 170 -3.47 8.37 8.46
N SER A 171 -3.62 7.36 9.32
CA SER A 171 -3.69 7.58 10.77
C SER A 171 -2.34 8.07 11.32
N LEU A 172 -1.24 7.49 10.85
CA LEU A 172 0.11 7.93 11.19
C LEU A 172 0.39 9.36 10.71
N ARG A 173 -0.02 9.71 9.49
CA ARG A 173 0.16 11.07 8.96
C ARG A 173 -0.63 12.11 9.74
N ARG A 174 -1.85 11.76 10.18
CA ARG A 174 -2.63 12.62 11.09
C ARG A 174 -1.92 12.81 12.42
N LYS A 175 -1.42 11.72 13.03
CA LYS A 175 -0.65 11.78 14.29
C LYS A 175 0.62 12.63 14.14
N ALA A 176 1.41 12.42 13.09
CA ALA A 176 2.60 13.24 12.80
C ALA A 176 2.24 14.71 12.58
N GLY A 177 1.12 15.00 11.90
CA GLY A 177 0.60 16.35 11.73
C GLY A 177 0.29 17.05 13.05
N LEU A 178 -0.37 16.34 13.98
CA LEU A 178 -0.64 16.87 15.33
C LEU A 178 0.64 17.15 16.12
N LEU A 179 1.61 16.23 16.08
CA LEU A 179 2.91 16.44 16.73
C LEU A 179 3.64 17.65 16.14
N ASN A 180 3.62 17.82 14.81
CA ASN A 180 4.22 18.98 14.15
C ASN A 180 3.54 20.30 14.53
N GLN A 181 2.21 20.29 14.68
CA GLN A 181 1.46 21.45 15.09
C GLN A 181 1.80 21.86 16.53
N GLN A 182 1.98 20.88 17.43
CA GLN A 182 2.41 21.11 18.81
C GLN A 182 3.82 21.72 18.90
N GLU A 183 4.73 21.29 18.03
CA GLU A 183 6.09 21.83 17.96
C GLU A 183 6.19 23.15 17.18
N GLY A 184 5.12 23.57 16.49
CA GLY A 184 5.12 24.74 15.61
C GLY A 184 5.98 24.59 14.34
N MET A 185 6.49 23.38 14.06
CA MET A 185 7.40 23.13 12.94
C MET A 185 7.23 21.71 12.36
N LEU A 186 7.60 21.53 11.10
CA LEU A 186 7.67 20.23 10.44
C LEU A 186 8.90 19.45 10.94
N LYS A 187 8.70 18.67 12.01
CA LYS A 187 9.70 17.85 12.69
C LYS A 187 9.48 16.34 12.48
N TYR A 188 8.24 15.88 12.42
CA TYR A 188 7.84 14.48 12.29
C TYR A 188 7.28 14.18 10.90
N VAL A 189 7.73 13.07 10.28
CA VAL A 189 7.25 12.59 8.98
C VAL A 189 6.97 11.09 9.02
N VAL A 190 6.05 10.62 8.18
CA VAL A 190 5.75 9.19 8.05
C VAL A 190 6.57 8.58 6.92
N ARG A 191 7.30 7.50 7.21
CA ARG A 191 8.02 6.67 6.22
C ARG A 191 7.84 5.21 6.63
N ASP A 192 7.55 4.34 5.66
CA ASP A 192 7.45 2.89 5.86
C ASP A 192 6.66 2.50 7.13
N PHE A 193 5.47 3.10 7.28
CA PHE A 193 4.55 2.91 8.41
C PHE A 193 5.09 3.28 9.79
N SER A 194 6.10 4.14 9.85
CA SER A 194 6.69 4.64 11.10
C SER A 194 6.77 6.17 11.08
N ILE A 195 6.64 6.79 12.26
CA ILE A 195 6.88 8.23 12.42
C ILE A 195 8.36 8.42 12.71
N HIS A 196 9.03 9.22 11.89
CA HIS A 196 10.43 9.58 12.03
C HIS A 196 10.57 11.06 12.34
N GLU A 197 11.52 11.37 13.21
CA GLU A 197 11.99 12.73 13.45
C GLU A 197 13.00 13.15 12.38
N LEU A 198 12.84 14.37 11.86
CA LEU A 198 13.75 14.98 10.91
C LEU A 198 14.94 15.58 11.66
N ARG A 199 16.15 15.29 11.17
CA ARG A 199 17.39 15.92 11.67
C ARG A 199 17.38 17.45 11.53
N TYR A 200 16.71 17.94 10.49
CA TYR A 200 16.57 19.36 10.20
C TYR A 200 15.08 19.70 10.08
N PRO A 201 14.45 20.08 11.20
CA PRO A 201 13.07 20.55 11.20
C PRO A 201 12.88 21.76 10.27
N ARG A 202 11.71 21.88 9.65
CA ARG A 202 11.39 22.96 8.71
C ARG A 202 10.19 23.76 9.19
N GLN A 203 10.03 24.99 8.72
CA GLN A 203 8.81 25.74 9.00
C GLN A 203 7.59 25.01 8.46
N LEU A 204 6.47 25.08 9.18
CA LEU A 204 5.19 24.63 8.66
C LEU A 204 4.82 25.48 7.43
N PRO A 205 4.16 24.90 6.41
CA PRO A 205 3.60 25.68 5.33
C PRO A 205 2.68 26.75 5.92
N GLN A 206 2.97 28.02 5.65
CA GLN A 206 2.03 29.08 5.99
C GLN A 206 0.78 28.83 5.15
N HIS A 207 -0.38 28.66 5.81
CA HIS A 207 -1.65 28.77 5.10
C HIS A 207 -1.70 30.20 4.58
N ALA A 208 -1.38 30.38 3.29
CA ALA A 208 -1.74 31.63 2.62
C ALA A 208 -3.25 31.79 2.81
N PRO A 209 -3.72 32.89 3.41
CA PRO A 209 -5.14 33.18 3.39
C PRO A 209 -5.55 33.23 1.92
N PHE A 210 -6.68 32.61 1.59
CA PHE A 210 -7.25 32.58 0.24
C PHE A 210 -7.04 33.94 -0.48
N GLY A 211 -6.14 33.96 -1.45
CA GLY A 211 -5.80 35.13 -2.24
C GLY A 211 -5.20 34.66 -3.56
N GLY A 212 -6.00 34.71 -4.61
CA GLY A 212 -5.61 34.22 -5.92
C GLY A 212 -4.41 34.98 -6.47
N LEU A 213 -3.37 34.24 -6.85
CA LEU A 213 -2.42 34.63 -7.89
C LEU A 213 -1.97 33.32 -8.55
N SER A 214 -2.60 33.03 -9.69
CA SER A 214 -2.09 32.09 -10.68
C SER A 214 -0.62 32.41 -10.96
N HIS A 215 0.28 31.48 -10.66
CA HIS A 215 1.62 31.55 -11.22
C HIS A 215 1.52 31.50 -12.75
N PRO A 216 2.08 32.47 -13.48
CA PRO A 216 2.05 32.45 -14.93
C PRO A 216 2.96 31.33 -15.42
N HIS A 217 2.46 30.56 -16.38
CA HIS A 217 3.27 29.70 -17.24
C HIS A 217 4.49 30.49 -17.77
N PRO A 218 5.68 29.88 -17.85
CA PRO A 218 6.76 30.49 -18.62
C PRO A 218 6.33 30.54 -20.09
N ARG A 219 6.10 31.74 -20.60
CA ARG A 219 5.93 31.99 -22.03
C ARG A 219 7.22 31.58 -22.74
N LEU A 220 7.09 30.62 -23.66
CA LEU A 220 8.06 30.40 -24.72
C LEU A 220 8.21 31.71 -25.50
N ASN A 221 9.40 32.32 -25.42
CA ASN A 221 9.80 33.37 -26.34
C ASN A 221 10.00 32.72 -27.71
N MET A 222 9.03 32.93 -28.62
CA MET A 222 9.31 32.77 -30.05
C MET A 222 10.19 33.94 -30.48
N VAL A 223 11.45 33.62 -30.77
CA VAL A 223 12.34 34.47 -31.55
C VAL A 223 11.80 34.48 -32.98
N ARG A 224 11.41 35.67 -33.46
CA ARG A 224 11.22 35.94 -34.87
C ARG A 224 12.58 35.92 -35.56
N ASN A 225 12.67 35.21 -36.69
CA ASN A 225 13.31 35.66 -37.92
C ASN A 225 12.52 35.06 -39.07
#